data_AF-F4RLM5-F1
#
_entry.id   AF-F4RLM5-F1
#
_cell.length_a   1.000
_cell.length_b   1.000
_cell.length_c   1.000
_cell.angle_alpha   90.00
_cell.angle_beta   90.00
_cell.angle_gamma   90.00
#
_symmetry.space_group_name_H-M   'P 1'
#
loop_
_entity.id
_entity.type
_entity.pdbx_description
1 polymer ?
#
loop_
_entity_poly.entity_id
_entity_poly.type
_entity_poly.pdbx_seq_one_letter_code
_entity_poly.pdbx_strand_id
1 'polypeptide(L)' 'MLLFLFFRKLHVNLPVVKRLSYLVSLFEETKLAAIHAKRVTIQPKDIQLTHHLRGERS' A
#
# COMPACT_ATOMS: atom_id res chain seq x y z
N MET A 1 -10.54 3.59 28.14
CA MET A 1 -9.41 2.96 27.42
C MET A 1 -9.84 1.75 26.58
N LEU A 2 -10.64 0.81 27.10
CA LEU A 2 -11.14 -0.35 26.33
C LEU A 2 -11.98 0.03 25.09
N LEU A 3 -12.84 1.05 25.20
CA LEU A 3 -13.68 1.49 24.07
C LEU A 3 -12.84 2.00 22.89
N PHE A 4 -11.73 2.71 23.16
CA PHE A 4 -10.81 3.21 22.13
C PHE A 4 -10.06 2.08 21.41
N LEU A 5 -9.66 1.05 22.15
CA LEU A 5 -9.07 -0.16 21.57
C LEU A 5 -10.07 -0.94 20.72
N PHE A 6 -11.34 -0.99 21.12
CA PHE A 6 -12.41 -1.63 20.36
C PHE A 6 -12.69 -0.92 19.03
N PHE A 7 -12.77 0.41 19.03
CA PHE A 7 -12.87 1.21 17.80
C PHE A 7 -11.67 1.00 16.88
N ARG A 8 -10.45 0.94 17.43
CA ARG A 8 -9.25 0.66 16.64
C ARG A 8 -9.27 -0.74 16.05
N LYS A 9 -9.76 -1.74 16.79
CA LYS A 9 -9.89 -3.14 16.35
C LYS A 9 -10.95 -3.31 15.26
N LEU A 10 -12.08 -2.59 15.36
CA LEU A 10 -13.10 -2.55 14.31
C LEU A 10 -12.53 -1.91 13.04
N HIS A 11 -11.96 -0.71 13.14
CA HIS A 11 -11.43 0.02 11.98
C HIS A 11 -10.42 -0.79 11.16
N VAL A 12 -9.47 -1.49 11.81
CA VAL A 12 -8.47 -2.33 11.11
C VAL A 12 -9.02 -3.66 10.58
N ASN A 13 -10.16 -4.15 11.09
CA ASN A 13 -10.73 -5.43 10.66
C ASN A 13 -11.79 -5.29 9.57
N LEU A 14 -12.33 -4.09 9.34
CA LEU A 14 -13.30 -3.87 8.27
C LEU A 14 -12.66 -4.21 6.90
N PRO A 15 -13.35 -5.00 6.05
CA PRO A 15 -12.81 -5.41 4.74
C PRO A 15 -12.54 -4.23 3.81
N VAL A 16 -13.30 -3.14 3.95
CA VAL A 16 -13.09 -1.89 3.21
C VAL A 16 -11.77 -1.21 3.59
N VAL A 17 -11.44 -1.17 4.89
CA VAL A 17 -10.20 -0.54 5.36
C VAL A 17 -8.98 -1.37 4.99
N LYS A 18 -9.09 -2.71 5.01
CA LYS A 18 -8.01 -3.62 4.56
C LYS A 18 -7.58 -3.35 3.12
N ARG A 19 -8.53 -3.09 2.22
CA ARG A 19 -8.25 -2.79 0.82
C ARG A 19 -7.56 -1.44 0.66
N LEU A 20 -8.05 -0.43 1.37
CA LEU A 20 -7.44 0.91 1.35
C LEU A 20 -6.03 0.88 1.91
N SER A 21 -5.77 0.16 3.00
CA SER A 21 -4.41 0.00 3.54
C SER A 21 -3.49 -0.70 2.55
N TYR A 22 -3.97 -1.71 1.83
CA TYR A 22 -3.18 -2.38 0.80
C TYR A 22 -2.80 -1.40 -0.34
N LEU A 23 -3.75 -0.61 -0.82
CA LEU A 23 -3.50 0.38 -1.86
C LEU A 23 -2.54 1.48 -1.39
N VAL A 24 -2.70 2.00 -0.17
CA VAL A 24 -1.81 3.02 0.38
C VAL A 24 -0.37 2.49 0.47
N SER A 25 -0.18 1.28 1.02
CA SER A 25 1.16 0.67 1.09
C SER A 25 1.76 0.40 -0.30
N LEU A 26 0.94 -0.01 -1.28
CA LEU A 26 1.39 -0.21 -2.66
C LEU A 26 1.82 1.13 -3.31
N PHE A 27 1.07 2.21 -3.06
CA PHE A 27 1.43 3.54 -3.56
C PHE A 27 2.70 4.11 -2.92
N GLU A 28 2.94 3.80 -1.64
CA GLU A 28 4.19 4.20 -0.96
C GLU A 28 5.42 3.53 -1.59
N GLU A 29 5.33 2.24 -1.88
CA GLU A 29 6.42 1.48 -2.51
C GLU A 29 6.67 1.88 -3.97
N THR A 30 5.61 2.13 -4.73
CA THR A 30 5.73 2.58 -6.13
C THR A 30 6.30 4.00 -6.24
N LYS A 31 6.01 4.86 -5.26
CA LYS A 31 6.66 6.16 -5.13
C LYS A 31 8.17 6.03 -4.93
N LEU A 32 8.62 5.08 -4.09
CA LEU A 32 10.06 4.81 -3.89
C LEU A 32 10.72 4.33 -5.19
N ALA A 33 10.05 3.47 -5.95
CA ALA A 33 10.52 3.02 -7.26
C ALA A 33 10.62 4.18 -8.28
N ALA A 34 9.66 5.11 -8.28
CA ALA A 34 9.72 6.30 -9.13
C ALA A 34 10.91 7.20 -8.77
N ILE A 35 11.14 7.46 -7.46
CA ILE A 35 12.26 8.26 -6.96
C ILE A 35 13.60 7.60 -7.29
N HIS A 36 13.69 6.27 -7.16
CA HIS A 36 14.87 5.50 -7.56
C HIS A 36 15.23 5.72 -9.03
N ALA A 37 14.22 5.81 -9.91
CA ALA A 37 14.38 6.14 -11.31
C ALA A 37 14.49 7.64 -11.61
N LYS A 38 14.76 8.48 -10.58
CA LYS A 38 14.86 9.96 -10.66
C LYS A 38 13.60 10.63 -11.22
N ARG A 39 12.42 10.05 -11.00
CA ARG A 39 11.12 10.58 -11.44
C ARG A 39 10.25 10.88 -10.22
N VAL A 40 9.42 11.91 -10.32
CA VAL A 40 8.42 12.26 -9.30
C VAL A 40 7.04 11.70 -9.66
N THR A 41 6.78 11.50 -10.96
CA THR A 41 5.52 10.94 -11.47
C THR A 41 5.55 9.41 -11.45
N ILE A 42 4.55 8.82 -10.79
CA ILE A 42 4.34 7.37 -10.77
C ILE A 42 3.88 6.92 -12.17
N GLN A 43 4.52 5.87 -12.70
CA GLN A 43 4.17 5.27 -13.98
C GLN A 43 3.75 3.81 -13.81
N PRO A 44 2.96 3.23 -14.74
CA PRO A 44 2.54 1.83 -14.67
C PRO A 44 3.70 0.84 -14.52
N LYS A 45 4.86 1.16 -15.08
CA LYS A 45 6.09 0.36 -14.95
C LYS A 45 6.64 0.29 -13.51
N ASP A 46 6.42 1.33 -12.72
CA ASP A 46 6.84 1.36 -11.30
C ASP A 46 5.94 0.45 -10.46
N ILE A 47 4.64 0.42 -10.79
CA ILE A 47 3.66 -0.51 -10.19
C ILE A 47 4.00 -1.95 -10.53
N GLN A 48 4.32 -2.24 -11.79
CA GLN A 48 4.75 -3.57 -12.23
C GLN A 48 6.03 -4.03 -11.53
N LEU A 49 6.98 -3.11 -11.31
CA LEU A 49 8.21 -3.40 -10.57
C LEU A 49 7.91 -3.71 -9.10
N THR A 50 7.07 -2.91 -8.45
CA THR A 50 6.69 -3.13 -7.04
C THR A 50 5.98 -4.47 -6.84
N HIS A 51 5.04 -4.85 -7.72
CA HIS A 51 4.42 -6.17 -7.65
C HIS A 51 5.42 -7.30 -7.90
N HIS A 52 6.41 -7.09 -8.78
CA HIS A 52 7.47 -8.07 -9.00
C HIS A 52 8.36 -8.24 -7.76
N LEU A 53 8.75 -7.15 -7.12
CA LEU A 53 9.54 -7.15 -5.87
C LEU A 53 8.78 -7.78 -4.69
N ARG A 54 7.45 -7.57 -4.62
CA ARG A 54 6.58 -8.20 -3.63
C ARG A 54 6.33 -9.69 -3.88
N GLY A 55 6.71 -10.22 -5.04
CA GLY A 55 6.37 -11.60 -5.43
C GLY A 55 4.87 -11.81 -5.66
N GLU A 56 4.11 -10.75 -5.94
CA GLU A 56 2.67 -10.81 -6.23
C GLU A 56 2.39 -11.14 -7.70
N ARG A 57 3.43 -11.31 -8.52
CA ARG A 57 3.34 -11.98 -9.83
C ARG A 57 3.38 -13.49 -9.60
N SER A 58 2.20 -14.11 -9.64
CA SER A 58 1.91 -15.56 -9.73
C SER A 58 2.92 -16.52 -9.11
#